data_AF-A0A7S2LVE0-F1
#
_entry.id   AF-A0A7S2LVE0-F1
#
_cell.length_a   1.000
_cell.length_b   1.000
_cell.length_c   1.000
_cell.angle_alpha   90.00
_cell.angle_beta   90.00
_cell.angle_gamma   90.00
#
_symmetry.space_group_name_H-M   'P 1'
#
loop_
_entity.id
_entity.type
_entity.pdbx_description
1 polymer ?
#
loop_
_entity_poly.entity_id
_entity_poly.type
_entity_poly.pdbx_seq_one_letter_code
_entity_poly.pdbx_strand_id
1 'polypeptide(L)'
;EARARAEAEAAAKLRAEEERLEAARAKEAARRLAAAAALAEAHRALESARATILAKEEDQRIKLESQAAVLTSADATEAALRAEEATAAREQAASVQSAKTQGMEEMFTARRVAEEERLKALEAPGESIVTHIHRAEEARQQAAEIEAARQQVQAQESARRMDVQAEEAKQRAADQERVALFKSETSARRRAEAAAEAVDTYSLESARREQASDAAARRMAAEAAEDDRKAADEDQARSAEVAALDKKLAGVAAASARRRAEEEQIKRAGAAVESARRRGIAAQQLSARAAQESARLQEASAEATAISTDCQRDLDEALPEYYNAIKSLDALDKKDISEVKAFAKPPPLVEVVLSAVCLLLGVKETWDEAKKQMGDPKFLESLKNYDKDALATNAKLTAKLQKYMKREDFVPEVVKKVSSAAMSLCMWVRAM
;
A
#
# COMPACT_ATOMS: atom_id res chain seq x y z
N GLU A 1 9.16 11.96 -70.62
CA GLU A 1 7.91 11.61 -69.90
C GLU A 1 8.06 10.52 -68.85
N ALA A 2 8.30 9.25 -69.20
CA ALA A 2 8.24 8.12 -68.25
C ALA A 2 9.06 8.32 -66.96
N ARG A 3 10.30 8.84 -67.07
CA ARG A 3 11.16 9.15 -65.92
C ARG A 3 10.52 10.18 -64.97
N ALA A 4 10.00 11.29 -65.52
CA ALA A 4 9.29 12.31 -64.75
C ALA A 4 7.99 11.81 -64.11
N ARG A 5 7.28 10.84 -64.72
CA ARG A 5 6.14 10.17 -64.07
C ARG A 5 6.58 9.33 -62.87
N ALA A 6 7.67 8.59 -62.99
CA ALA A 6 8.23 7.81 -61.89
C ALA A 6 8.77 8.70 -60.74
N GLU A 7 9.41 9.82 -61.07
CA GLU A 7 9.88 10.82 -60.10
C GLU A 7 8.70 11.51 -59.38
N ALA A 8 7.62 11.86 -60.10
CA ALA A 8 6.39 12.37 -59.49
C ALA A 8 5.70 11.34 -58.59
N GLU A 9 5.65 10.06 -58.98
CA GLU A 9 5.09 8.98 -58.17
C GLU A 9 5.93 8.70 -56.92
N ALA A 10 7.26 8.80 -57.01
CA ALA A 10 8.17 8.70 -55.87
C ALA A 10 7.99 9.87 -54.89
N ALA A 11 7.91 11.12 -55.40
CA ALA A 11 7.65 12.30 -54.59
C ALA A 11 6.26 12.26 -53.90
N ALA A 12 5.24 11.71 -54.57
CA ALA A 12 3.93 11.49 -53.98
C ALA A 12 3.96 10.44 -52.85
N LYS A 13 4.72 9.35 -53.02
CA LYS A 13 4.93 8.33 -51.98
C LYS A 13 5.69 8.88 -50.78
N LEU A 14 6.73 9.69 -51.01
CA LEU A 14 7.50 10.34 -49.94
C LEU A 14 6.60 11.24 -49.08
N ARG A 15 5.83 12.14 -49.71
CA ARG A 15 4.88 13.02 -48.99
C ARG A 15 3.84 12.23 -48.21
N ALA A 16 3.30 11.15 -48.77
CA ALA A 16 2.35 10.28 -48.09
C ALA A 16 2.98 9.48 -46.93
N GLU A 17 4.29 9.27 -46.94
CA GLU A 17 5.03 8.70 -45.79
C GLU A 17 5.31 9.78 -44.73
N GLU A 18 5.69 11.00 -45.12
CA GLU A 18 5.87 12.15 -44.22
C GLU A 18 4.58 12.50 -43.47
N GLU A 19 3.44 12.60 -44.15
CA GLU A 19 2.13 12.82 -43.53
C GLU A 19 1.76 11.71 -42.52
N ARG A 20 2.09 10.44 -42.83
CA ARG A 20 1.91 9.32 -41.90
C ARG A 20 2.83 9.40 -40.70
N LEU A 21 4.06 9.89 -40.88
CA LEU A 21 5.05 10.04 -39.83
C LEU A 21 4.68 11.20 -38.88
N GLU A 22 4.16 12.31 -39.40
CA GLU A 22 3.59 13.39 -38.59
C GLU A 22 2.30 12.97 -37.88
N ALA A 23 1.38 12.27 -38.55
CA ALA A 23 0.20 11.70 -37.89
C ALA A 23 0.57 10.71 -36.77
N ALA A 24 1.66 9.94 -36.93
CA ALA A 24 2.20 9.08 -35.88
C ALA A 24 2.82 9.89 -34.71
N ARG A 25 3.61 10.93 -35.01
CA ARG A 25 4.20 11.86 -34.02
C ARG A 25 3.12 12.55 -33.20
N ALA A 26 2.10 13.12 -33.85
CA ALA A 26 0.95 13.75 -33.19
C ALA A 26 0.18 12.77 -32.29
N LYS A 27 -0.02 11.53 -32.75
CA LYS A 27 -0.68 10.46 -31.97
C LYS A 27 0.15 9.99 -30.78
N GLU A 28 1.48 10.02 -30.87
CA GLU A 28 2.34 9.76 -29.71
C GLU A 28 2.37 10.95 -28.73
N ALA A 29 2.43 12.19 -29.23
CA ALA A 29 2.35 13.39 -28.40
C ALA A 29 1.04 13.45 -27.59
N ALA A 30 -0.10 13.17 -28.23
CA ALA A 30 -1.39 13.07 -27.55
C ALA A 30 -1.41 11.99 -26.45
N ARG A 31 -0.79 10.83 -26.71
CA ARG A 31 -0.65 9.75 -25.70
C ARG A 31 0.23 10.17 -24.52
N ARG A 32 1.35 10.87 -24.77
CA ARG A 32 2.24 11.40 -23.73
C ARG A 32 1.52 12.44 -22.87
N LEU A 33 0.73 13.32 -23.49
CA LEU A 33 -0.02 14.37 -22.80
C LEU A 33 -1.16 13.79 -21.95
N ALA A 34 -1.89 12.78 -22.46
CA ALA A 34 -2.87 12.04 -21.68
C ALA A 34 -2.24 11.28 -20.48
N ALA A 35 -1.07 10.67 -20.67
CA ALA A 35 -0.33 10.02 -19.58
C ALA A 35 0.14 11.01 -18.50
N ALA A 36 0.58 12.22 -18.90
CA ALA A 36 0.94 13.28 -17.98
C ALA A 36 -0.27 13.80 -17.18
N ALA A 37 -1.44 13.93 -17.81
CA ALA A 37 -2.68 14.29 -17.13
C ALA A 37 -3.08 13.25 -16.06
N ALA A 38 -3.04 11.97 -16.41
CA ALA A 38 -3.32 10.88 -15.47
C ALA A 38 -2.33 10.82 -14.29
N LEU A 39 -1.04 11.12 -14.54
CA LEU A 39 -0.03 11.23 -13.47
C LEU A 39 -0.33 12.39 -12.51
N ALA A 40 -0.74 13.56 -13.04
CA ALA A 40 -1.08 14.73 -12.22
C ALA A 40 -2.37 14.52 -11.41
N GLU A 41 -3.33 13.74 -11.92
CA GLU A 41 -4.53 13.35 -11.19
C GLU A 41 -4.22 12.33 -10.08
N ALA A 42 -3.37 11.33 -10.36
CA ALA A 42 -2.87 10.40 -9.35
C ALA A 42 -2.08 11.10 -8.24
N HIS A 43 -1.30 12.14 -8.56
CA HIS A 43 -0.60 12.96 -7.56
C HIS A 43 -1.57 13.69 -6.62
N ARG A 44 -2.59 14.37 -7.17
CA ARG A 44 -3.64 15.03 -6.38
C ARG A 44 -4.41 14.06 -5.49
N ALA A 45 -4.70 12.85 -5.98
CA ALA A 45 -5.34 11.81 -5.17
C ALA A 45 -4.45 11.34 -4.00
N LEU A 46 -3.14 11.21 -4.23
CA LEU A 46 -2.15 10.82 -3.21
C LEU A 46 -1.96 11.94 -2.16
N GLU A 47 -1.94 13.20 -2.57
CA GLU A 47 -1.91 14.36 -1.67
C GLU A 47 -3.18 14.44 -0.80
N SER A 48 -4.37 14.22 -1.39
CA SER A 48 -5.63 14.16 -0.65
C SER A 48 -5.67 12.98 0.35
N ALA A 49 -5.18 11.81 -0.05
CA ALA A 49 -5.02 10.67 0.85
C ALA A 49 -4.04 10.97 2.00
N ARG A 50 -2.92 11.64 1.72
CA ARG A 50 -1.93 12.04 2.73
C ARG A 50 -2.51 13.06 3.73
N ALA A 51 -3.26 14.05 3.25
CA ALA A 51 -3.98 15.00 4.13
C ALA A 51 -5.00 14.27 5.02
N THR A 52 -5.71 13.29 4.48
CA THR A 52 -6.67 12.45 5.23
C THR A 52 -5.99 11.56 6.27
N ILE A 53 -4.75 11.12 6.02
CA ILE A 53 -3.94 10.36 7.00
C ILE A 53 -3.46 11.30 8.12
N LEU A 54 -2.88 12.45 7.78
CA LEU A 54 -2.41 13.44 8.77
C LEU A 54 -3.54 13.89 9.71
N ALA A 55 -4.72 14.17 9.18
CA ALA A 55 -5.89 14.52 10.01
C ALA A 55 -6.29 13.40 11.00
N LYS A 56 -6.14 12.13 10.61
CA LYS A 56 -6.38 10.98 11.51
C LYS A 56 -5.27 10.79 12.54
N GLU A 57 -4.03 11.09 12.18
CA GLU A 57 -2.90 11.09 13.12
C GLU A 57 -3.03 12.22 14.15
N GLU A 58 -3.52 13.40 13.75
CA GLU A 58 -3.86 14.50 14.66
C GLU A 58 -5.06 14.15 15.56
N ASP A 59 -6.14 13.57 15.03
CA ASP A 59 -7.28 13.07 15.82
C ASP A 59 -6.83 12.01 16.85
N GLN A 60 -5.96 11.06 16.46
CA GLN A 60 -5.40 10.09 17.40
C GLN A 60 -4.50 10.75 18.44
N ARG A 61 -3.68 11.74 18.06
CA ARG A 61 -2.80 12.49 18.97
C ARG A 61 -3.61 13.25 20.01
N ILE A 62 -4.65 13.98 19.61
CA ILE A 62 -5.58 14.68 20.51
C ILE A 62 -6.26 13.69 21.46
N LYS A 63 -6.67 12.53 20.94
CA LYS A 63 -7.32 11.48 21.75
C LYS A 63 -6.38 10.87 22.80
N LEU A 64 -5.12 10.63 22.44
CA LEU A 64 -4.08 10.17 23.37
C LEU A 64 -3.72 11.25 24.41
N GLU A 65 -3.62 12.52 24.02
CA GLU A 65 -3.42 13.64 24.95
C GLU A 65 -4.59 13.78 25.93
N SER A 66 -5.84 13.60 25.48
CA SER A 66 -7.00 13.58 26.37
C SER A 66 -6.99 12.39 27.36
N GLN A 67 -6.50 11.22 26.94
CA GLN A 67 -6.35 10.06 27.82
C GLN A 67 -5.23 10.28 28.85
N ALA A 68 -4.10 10.89 28.47
CA ALA A 68 -3.04 11.26 29.39
C ALA A 68 -3.48 12.33 30.42
N ALA A 69 -4.31 13.29 30.00
CA ALA A 69 -4.92 14.27 30.90
C ALA A 69 -5.90 13.63 31.90
N VAL A 70 -6.71 12.65 31.46
CA VAL A 70 -7.59 11.88 32.36
C VAL A 70 -6.76 11.06 33.36
N LEU A 71 -5.72 10.35 32.92
CA LEU A 71 -4.86 9.56 33.81
C LEU A 71 -4.15 10.44 34.85
N THR A 72 -3.55 11.56 34.44
CA THR A 72 -2.91 12.49 35.41
C THR A 72 -3.92 13.16 36.35
N SER A 73 -5.19 13.33 35.96
CA SER A 73 -6.25 13.74 36.88
C SER A 73 -6.65 12.62 37.86
N ALA A 74 -6.64 11.36 37.42
CA ALA A 74 -6.92 10.20 38.27
C ALA A 74 -5.80 10.01 39.32
N ASP A 75 -4.53 10.06 38.89
CA ASP A 75 -3.35 10.02 39.78
C ASP A 75 -3.43 11.13 40.84
N ALA A 76 -3.85 12.34 40.46
CA ALA A 76 -4.04 13.46 41.38
C ALA A 76 -5.18 13.20 42.39
N THR A 77 -6.30 12.59 41.96
CA THR A 77 -7.38 12.20 42.89
C THR A 77 -6.98 11.04 43.81
N GLU A 78 -6.18 10.08 43.34
CA GLU A 78 -5.70 8.96 44.15
C GLU A 78 -4.64 9.43 45.18
N ALA A 79 -3.82 10.42 44.82
CA ALA A 79 -2.94 11.12 45.75
C ALA A 79 -3.70 11.94 46.80
N ALA A 80 -4.81 12.59 46.41
CA ALA A 80 -5.68 13.32 47.34
C ALA A 80 -6.39 12.35 48.31
N LEU A 81 -6.91 11.23 47.83
CA LEU A 81 -7.57 10.23 48.67
C LEU A 81 -6.62 9.65 49.72
N ARG A 82 -5.38 9.32 49.33
CA ARG A 82 -4.34 8.87 50.28
C ARG A 82 -3.95 9.94 51.31
N ALA A 83 -4.04 11.22 50.97
CA ALA A 83 -3.83 12.30 51.92
C ALA A 83 -4.99 12.42 52.92
N GLU A 84 -6.23 12.24 52.46
CA GLU A 84 -7.44 12.25 53.28
C GLU A 84 -7.48 11.05 54.26
N GLU A 85 -7.16 9.85 53.78
CA GLU A 85 -6.97 8.64 54.61
C GLU A 85 -5.88 8.84 55.67
N ALA A 86 -4.76 9.50 55.31
CA ALA A 86 -3.68 9.82 56.24
C ALA A 86 -4.07 10.88 57.29
N THR A 87 -5.04 11.76 57.00
CA THR A 87 -5.64 12.64 58.02
C THR A 87 -6.65 11.91 58.90
N ALA A 88 -7.54 11.08 58.34
CA ALA A 88 -8.50 10.29 59.12
C ALA A 88 -7.81 9.35 60.12
N ALA A 89 -6.69 8.73 59.72
CA ALA A 89 -5.85 7.91 60.60
C ALA A 89 -5.25 8.70 61.79
N ARG A 90 -4.96 10.01 61.60
CA ARG A 90 -4.48 10.90 62.68
C ARG A 90 -5.61 11.30 63.63
N GLU A 91 -6.82 11.53 63.12
CA GLU A 91 -7.98 11.85 63.97
C GLU A 91 -8.44 10.66 64.81
N GLN A 92 -8.47 9.45 64.24
CA GLN A 92 -8.74 8.23 65.02
C GLN A 92 -7.68 7.98 66.10
N ALA A 93 -6.40 8.24 65.81
CA ALA A 93 -5.33 8.13 66.82
C ALA A 93 -5.52 9.13 67.99
N ALA A 94 -5.99 10.36 67.70
CA ALA A 94 -6.32 11.34 68.74
C ALA A 94 -7.54 10.90 69.58
N SER A 95 -8.58 10.36 68.94
CA SER A 95 -9.78 9.85 69.63
C SER A 95 -9.45 8.72 70.62
N VAL A 96 -8.51 7.83 70.29
CA VAL A 96 -8.13 6.70 71.16
C VAL A 96 -7.32 7.14 72.39
N GLN A 97 -6.55 8.23 72.32
CA GLN A 97 -5.87 8.77 73.51
C GLN A 97 -6.81 9.50 74.49
N SER A 98 -7.95 10.03 74.01
CA SER A 98 -8.95 10.71 74.85
C SER A 98 -9.74 9.76 75.79
N ALA A 99 -9.79 8.46 75.46
CA ALA A 99 -10.75 7.52 76.04
C ALA A 99 -10.23 6.70 77.26
N LYS A 100 -9.12 7.11 77.92
CA LYS A 100 -8.50 6.30 79.00
C LYS A 100 -8.24 7.01 80.33
N THR A 101 -8.81 8.20 80.56
CA THR A 101 -8.63 8.95 81.82
C THR A 101 -9.88 9.73 82.26
N GLN A 102 -10.94 9.02 82.69
CA GLN A 102 -11.98 9.56 83.60
C GLN A 102 -12.95 8.45 84.09
N GLY A 103 -13.48 8.60 85.30
CA GLY A 103 -14.69 7.89 85.76
C GLY A 103 -14.52 6.47 86.30
N MET A 104 -13.86 6.28 87.45
CA MET A 104 -13.97 5.05 88.25
C MET A 104 -14.04 5.30 89.77
N GLU A 105 -14.84 6.30 90.17
CA GLU A 105 -15.26 6.53 91.56
C GLU A 105 -16.77 6.82 91.60
N GLU A 106 -17.39 6.58 92.77
CA GLU A 106 -18.82 6.76 93.09
C GLU A 106 -19.82 5.93 92.25
N MET A 107 -20.52 4.97 92.82
CA MET A 107 -21.63 5.28 93.75
C MET A 107 -21.86 4.17 94.80
N PHE A 108 -21.84 4.55 96.08
CA PHE A 108 -22.05 3.65 97.23
C PHE A 108 -23.48 3.75 97.77
N THR A 109 -24.17 2.61 97.97
CA THR A 109 -25.40 2.44 98.80
C THR A 109 -26.66 3.19 98.31
N ALA A 110 -27.89 2.95 98.78
CA ALA A 110 -28.41 2.18 99.92
C ALA A 110 -29.71 1.42 99.50
N ARG A 111 -30.54 0.76 100.34
CA ARG A 111 -30.81 0.88 101.80
C ARG A 111 -31.40 -0.43 102.40
N ARG A 112 -31.57 -0.46 103.72
CA ARG A 112 -31.86 -1.63 104.61
C ARG A 112 -32.98 -1.30 105.63
N VAL A 113 -33.55 -2.35 106.27
CA VAL A 113 -34.23 -2.41 107.62
C VAL A 113 -35.77 -2.53 107.69
N ALA A 114 -36.22 -3.66 108.27
CA ALA A 114 -37.19 -3.89 109.38
C ALA A 114 -36.92 -5.36 109.88
N GLU A 115 -36.85 -5.81 111.15
CA GLU A 115 -37.64 -5.63 112.41
C GLU A 115 -39.00 -6.37 112.39
N GLU A 116 -39.50 -7.11 113.40
CA GLU A 116 -39.13 -7.45 114.83
C GLU A 116 -39.89 -8.78 115.25
N GLU A 117 -39.89 -9.50 116.40
CA GLU A 117 -39.24 -9.58 117.75
C GLU A 117 -39.58 -10.99 118.40
N ARG A 118 -39.24 -11.26 119.68
CA ARG A 118 -39.88 -12.22 120.68
C ARG A 118 -39.35 -13.64 121.00
N LEU A 119 -39.71 -14.09 122.23
CA LEU A 119 -38.94 -14.96 123.15
C LEU A 119 -39.77 -15.65 124.30
N LYS A 120 -39.22 -16.76 124.86
CA LYS A 120 -39.24 -17.26 126.28
C LYS A 120 -40.38 -18.13 126.93
N ALA A 121 -39.91 -18.95 127.91
CA ALA A 121 -40.53 -19.46 129.19
C ALA A 121 -41.50 -20.68 129.20
N LEU A 122 -41.69 -21.48 130.30
CA LEU A 122 -40.80 -22.01 131.39
C LEU A 122 -41.51 -23.10 132.30
N GLU A 123 -40.75 -24.04 132.89
CA GLU A 123 -40.83 -24.65 134.27
C GLU A 123 -41.92 -25.64 134.85
N ALA A 124 -41.41 -26.60 135.68
CA ALA A 124 -41.85 -27.08 137.03
C ALA A 124 -42.59 -28.46 137.29
N PRO A 125 -42.44 -29.12 138.50
CA PRO A 125 -42.67 -30.57 138.74
C PRO A 125 -43.37 -31.00 140.10
N GLY A 126 -43.40 -32.32 140.45
CA GLY A 126 -43.20 -32.78 141.85
C GLY A 126 -44.05 -33.95 142.46
N GLU A 127 -43.35 -34.89 143.13
CA GLU A 127 -43.70 -35.62 144.40
C GLU A 127 -44.94 -36.55 144.56
N SER A 128 -45.08 -37.39 145.61
CA SER A 128 -44.10 -38.27 146.32
C SER A 128 -44.80 -39.33 147.22
N ILE A 129 -44.01 -40.32 147.64
CA ILE A 129 -44.24 -41.63 148.29
C ILE A 129 -44.74 -41.54 149.75
N VAL A 130 -45.35 -42.64 150.26
CA VAL A 130 -45.17 -43.27 151.61
C VAL A 130 -46.47 -43.61 152.37
N THR A 131 -46.79 -44.90 152.50
CA THR A 131 -46.94 -45.61 153.80
C THR A 131 -47.02 -47.14 153.60
N HIS A 132 -46.59 -47.92 154.59
CA HIS A 132 -46.55 -49.39 154.57
C HIS A 132 -47.00 -49.96 155.94
N ILE A 133 -47.11 -51.30 156.00
CA ILE A 133 -47.08 -52.18 157.18
C ILE A 133 -48.40 -52.39 157.95
N HIS A 134 -49.13 -53.44 157.55
CA HIS A 134 -49.81 -54.41 158.45
C HIS A 134 -50.24 -55.69 157.68
N ARG A 135 -49.52 -56.16 156.65
CA ARG A 135 -48.41 -57.13 156.84
C ARG A 135 -48.67 -58.18 157.95
N ALA A 136 -49.27 -59.32 157.58
CA ALA A 136 -48.76 -60.65 157.97
C ALA A 136 -49.46 -61.81 157.24
N GLU A 137 -50.81 -61.85 157.25
CA GLU A 137 -51.55 -63.10 156.94
C GLU A 137 -52.03 -63.23 155.48
N GLU A 138 -52.30 -62.11 154.79
CA GLU A 138 -52.72 -62.10 153.36
C GLU A 138 -51.64 -62.64 152.40
N ALA A 139 -50.39 -62.74 152.87
CA ALA A 139 -49.21 -63.12 152.10
C ALA A 139 -49.23 -64.56 151.54
N ARG A 140 -50.27 -65.36 151.82
CA ARG A 140 -50.51 -66.68 151.19
C ARG A 140 -51.57 -66.68 150.09
N GLN A 141 -52.48 -65.71 150.05
CA GLN A 141 -53.43 -65.56 148.93
C GLN A 141 -52.84 -64.69 147.82
N GLN A 142 -52.09 -63.64 148.17
CA GLN A 142 -51.34 -62.82 147.20
C GLN A 142 -50.32 -63.62 146.39
N ALA A 143 -49.86 -64.78 146.88
CA ALA A 143 -48.94 -65.66 146.14
C ALA A 143 -49.55 -66.19 144.83
N ALA A 144 -50.86 -66.50 144.81
CA ALA A 144 -51.55 -66.97 143.61
C ALA A 144 -51.81 -65.82 142.61
N GLU A 145 -52.15 -64.63 143.11
CA GLU A 145 -52.34 -63.44 142.27
C GLU A 145 -51.03 -62.97 141.63
N ILE A 146 -49.89 -63.08 142.33
CA ILE A 146 -48.57 -62.76 141.78
C ILE A 146 -48.19 -63.71 140.63
N GLU A 147 -48.58 -64.99 140.68
CA GLU A 147 -48.31 -65.93 139.59
C GLU A 147 -49.23 -65.68 138.38
N ALA A 148 -50.51 -65.37 138.61
CA ALA A 148 -51.44 -64.92 137.57
C ALA A 148 -50.95 -63.61 136.89
N ALA A 149 -50.52 -62.63 137.70
CA ALA A 149 -49.96 -61.37 137.20
C ALA A 149 -48.67 -61.58 136.39
N ARG A 150 -47.81 -62.53 136.78
CA ARG A 150 -46.62 -62.91 135.98
C ARG A 150 -46.99 -63.48 134.62
N GLN A 151 -47.97 -64.38 134.55
CA GLN A 151 -48.46 -64.90 133.27
C GLN A 151 -49.07 -63.79 132.40
N GLN A 152 -49.79 -62.84 133.01
CA GLN A 152 -50.38 -61.69 132.29
C GLN A 152 -49.31 -60.71 131.77
N VAL A 153 -48.24 -60.45 132.54
CA VAL A 153 -47.09 -59.65 132.08
C VAL A 153 -46.33 -60.38 130.97
N GLN A 154 -46.12 -61.70 131.09
CA GLN A 154 -45.47 -62.51 130.05
C GLN A 154 -46.29 -62.54 128.75
N ALA A 155 -47.62 -62.48 128.84
CA ALA A 155 -48.51 -62.30 127.69
C ALA A 155 -48.46 -60.89 127.10
N GLN A 156 -48.34 -59.83 127.91
CA GLN A 156 -48.12 -58.47 127.40
C GLN A 156 -46.75 -58.29 126.74
N GLU A 157 -45.70 -58.93 127.28
CA GLU A 157 -44.38 -58.90 126.66
C GLU A 157 -44.33 -59.65 125.33
N SER A 158 -44.97 -60.82 125.22
CA SER A 158 -45.02 -61.56 123.95
C SER A 158 -45.85 -60.81 122.90
N ALA A 159 -46.97 -60.18 123.28
CA ALA A 159 -47.73 -59.29 122.41
C ALA A 159 -46.86 -58.11 121.91
N ARG A 160 -46.22 -57.35 122.83
CA ARG A 160 -45.34 -56.23 122.46
C ARG A 160 -44.16 -56.65 121.57
N ARG A 161 -43.60 -57.85 121.77
CA ARG A 161 -42.54 -58.39 120.89
C ARG A 161 -43.09 -58.68 119.48
N MET A 162 -44.32 -59.16 119.36
CA MET A 162 -44.97 -59.33 118.05
C MET A 162 -45.27 -57.98 117.38
N ASP A 163 -45.75 -56.98 118.12
CA ASP A 163 -46.00 -55.63 117.59
C ASP A 163 -44.70 -54.97 117.05
N VAL A 164 -43.60 -55.06 117.81
CA VAL A 164 -42.29 -54.57 117.38
C VAL A 164 -41.78 -55.34 116.16
N GLN A 165 -41.93 -56.68 116.11
CA GLN A 165 -41.57 -57.46 114.92
C GLN A 165 -42.46 -57.15 113.71
N ALA A 166 -43.73 -56.79 113.90
CA ALA A 166 -44.63 -56.39 112.84
C ALA A 166 -44.25 -55.01 112.25
N GLU A 167 -43.88 -54.04 113.07
CA GLU A 167 -43.35 -52.75 112.57
C GLU A 167 -41.95 -52.90 111.96
N GLU A 168 -41.06 -53.72 112.52
CA GLU A 168 -39.79 -54.05 111.85
C GLU A 168 -40.01 -54.71 110.48
N ALA A 169 -41.01 -55.58 110.35
CA ALA A 169 -41.36 -56.21 109.07
C ALA A 169 -41.91 -55.19 108.06
N LYS A 170 -42.79 -54.27 108.48
CA LYS A 170 -43.29 -53.17 107.64
C LYS A 170 -42.15 -52.24 107.20
N GLN A 171 -41.27 -51.85 108.12
CA GLN A 171 -40.12 -51.00 107.84
C GLN A 171 -39.17 -51.65 106.82
N ARG A 172 -38.87 -52.95 106.99
CA ARG A 172 -38.08 -53.73 106.02
C ARG A 172 -38.76 -53.83 104.65
N ALA A 173 -40.09 -53.95 104.60
CA ALA A 173 -40.83 -53.95 103.33
C ALA A 173 -40.76 -52.57 102.64
N ALA A 174 -40.97 -51.48 103.38
CA ALA A 174 -40.86 -50.12 102.86
C ALA A 174 -39.45 -49.79 102.36
N ASP A 175 -38.40 -50.22 103.09
CA ASP A 175 -37.01 -50.02 102.64
C ASP A 175 -36.65 -50.93 101.45
N GLN A 176 -37.22 -52.14 101.33
CA GLN A 176 -37.13 -52.95 100.11
C GLN A 176 -37.80 -52.27 98.91
N GLU A 177 -38.98 -51.69 99.09
CA GLU A 177 -39.70 -50.94 98.05
C GLU A 177 -38.92 -49.70 97.61
N ARG A 178 -38.39 -48.91 98.55
CA ARG A 178 -37.50 -47.76 98.26
C ARG A 178 -36.24 -48.18 97.51
N VAL A 179 -35.63 -49.30 97.87
CA VAL A 179 -34.46 -49.86 97.15
C VAL A 179 -34.84 -50.38 95.76
N ALA A 180 -36.04 -50.95 95.58
CA ALA A 180 -36.55 -51.37 94.28
C ALA A 180 -36.83 -50.16 93.36
N LEU A 181 -37.49 -49.12 93.88
CA LEU A 181 -37.72 -47.85 93.20
C LEU A 181 -36.39 -47.21 92.78
N PHE A 182 -35.44 -47.04 93.69
CA PHE A 182 -34.11 -46.48 93.38
C PHE A 182 -33.36 -47.30 92.30
N LYS A 183 -33.47 -48.64 92.31
CA LYS A 183 -32.91 -49.50 91.24
C LYS A 183 -33.64 -49.31 89.90
N SER A 184 -34.95 -49.10 89.92
CA SER A 184 -35.74 -48.81 88.71
C SER A 184 -35.42 -47.43 88.12
N GLU A 185 -35.25 -46.40 88.97
CA GLU A 185 -34.89 -45.04 88.57
C GLU A 185 -33.45 -44.98 88.05
N THR A 186 -32.49 -45.60 88.74
CA THR A 186 -31.08 -45.62 88.28
C THR A 186 -30.90 -46.43 86.99
N SER A 187 -31.67 -47.50 86.78
CA SER A 187 -31.68 -48.26 85.51
C SER A 187 -32.50 -47.60 84.40
N ALA A 188 -33.49 -46.74 84.73
CA ALA A 188 -34.12 -45.85 83.75
C ALA A 188 -33.15 -44.72 83.35
N ARG A 189 -32.50 -44.07 84.32
CA ARG A 189 -31.50 -43.02 84.09
C ARG A 189 -30.34 -43.51 83.24
N ARG A 190 -29.74 -44.67 83.54
CA ARG A 190 -28.68 -45.27 82.70
C ARG A 190 -29.14 -45.60 81.28
N ARG A 191 -30.42 -45.96 81.08
CA ARG A 191 -30.97 -46.18 79.73
C ARG A 191 -31.19 -44.87 78.97
N ALA A 192 -31.60 -43.80 79.66
CA ALA A 192 -31.70 -42.47 79.06
C ALA A 192 -30.32 -41.87 78.73
N GLU A 193 -29.33 -42.09 79.60
CA GLU A 193 -27.93 -41.67 79.45
C GLU A 193 -27.28 -42.40 78.26
N ALA A 194 -27.37 -43.72 78.19
CA ALA A 194 -26.90 -44.50 77.04
C ALA A 194 -27.67 -44.20 75.73
N ALA A 195 -28.94 -43.80 75.81
CA ALA A 195 -29.70 -43.33 74.65
C ALA A 195 -29.25 -41.95 74.17
N ALA A 196 -28.86 -41.04 75.08
CA ALA A 196 -28.27 -39.75 74.73
C ALA A 196 -26.89 -39.95 74.07
N GLU A 197 -26.02 -40.79 74.65
CA GLU A 197 -24.73 -41.15 74.04
C GLU A 197 -24.92 -41.77 72.64
N ALA A 198 -25.94 -42.61 72.44
CA ALA A 198 -26.28 -43.18 71.14
C ALA A 198 -26.77 -42.12 70.12
N VAL A 199 -27.48 -41.09 70.56
CA VAL A 199 -27.92 -39.96 69.71
C VAL A 199 -26.74 -39.05 69.36
N ASP A 200 -25.88 -38.71 70.31
CA ASP A 200 -24.70 -37.86 70.08
C ASP A 200 -23.68 -38.56 69.17
N THR A 201 -23.42 -39.85 69.38
CA THR A 201 -22.54 -40.65 68.49
C THR A 201 -23.14 -40.82 67.10
N TYR A 202 -24.45 -41.07 66.98
CA TYR A 202 -25.13 -41.11 65.67
C TYR A 202 -25.04 -39.77 64.94
N SER A 203 -25.32 -38.65 65.62
CA SER A 203 -25.25 -37.29 65.08
C SER A 203 -23.84 -36.94 64.58
N LEU A 204 -22.81 -37.30 65.37
CA LEU A 204 -21.42 -37.08 65.04
C LEU A 204 -20.91 -38.02 63.93
N GLU A 205 -21.45 -39.23 63.81
CA GLU A 205 -21.24 -40.10 62.64
C GLU A 205 -21.95 -39.59 61.38
N SER A 206 -23.20 -39.11 61.47
CA SER A 206 -23.91 -38.57 60.31
C SER A 206 -23.21 -37.32 59.78
N ALA A 207 -22.80 -36.40 60.66
CA ALA A 207 -22.03 -35.21 60.28
C ALA A 207 -20.68 -35.58 59.65
N ARG A 208 -19.98 -36.63 60.14
CA ARG A 208 -18.76 -37.14 59.51
C ARG A 208 -19.01 -37.76 58.13
N ARG A 209 -20.10 -38.49 57.94
CA ARG A 209 -20.49 -39.09 56.65
C ARG A 209 -20.88 -38.01 55.64
N GLU A 210 -21.62 -37.01 56.07
CA GLU A 210 -21.97 -35.82 55.29
C GLU A 210 -20.71 -35.06 54.88
N GLN A 211 -19.84 -34.69 55.83
CA GLN A 211 -18.55 -34.03 55.55
C GLN A 211 -17.64 -34.85 54.62
N ALA A 212 -17.63 -36.19 54.74
CA ALA A 212 -16.89 -37.06 53.84
C ALA A 212 -17.49 -37.12 52.42
N SER A 213 -18.82 -37.11 52.30
CA SER A 213 -19.54 -37.02 51.03
C SER A 213 -19.26 -35.67 50.34
N ASP A 214 -19.33 -34.57 51.10
CA ASP A 214 -18.99 -33.22 50.66
C ASP A 214 -17.53 -33.12 50.20
N ALA A 215 -16.60 -33.72 50.95
CA ALA A 215 -15.19 -33.77 50.57
C ALA A 215 -14.95 -34.60 49.31
N ALA A 216 -15.69 -35.70 49.11
CA ALA A 216 -15.63 -36.50 47.88
C ALA A 216 -16.23 -35.74 46.67
N ALA A 217 -17.38 -35.08 46.85
CA ALA A 217 -18.00 -34.25 45.82
C ALA A 217 -17.10 -33.08 45.40
N ARG A 218 -16.48 -32.39 46.35
CA ARG A 218 -15.50 -31.32 46.09
C ARG A 218 -14.24 -31.83 45.38
N ARG A 219 -13.79 -33.06 45.65
CA ARG A 219 -12.67 -33.69 44.93
C ARG A 219 -13.04 -34.01 43.49
N MET A 220 -14.16 -34.68 43.25
CA MET A 220 -14.63 -35.00 41.88
C MET A 220 -14.90 -33.72 41.06
N ALA A 221 -15.44 -32.67 41.69
CA ALA A 221 -15.62 -31.37 41.04
C ALA A 221 -14.29 -30.66 40.74
N ALA A 222 -13.27 -30.80 41.59
CA ALA A 222 -11.94 -30.25 41.36
C ALA A 222 -11.17 -31.01 40.26
N GLU A 223 -11.31 -32.34 40.22
CA GLU A 223 -10.72 -33.23 39.21
C GLU A 223 -11.33 -32.95 37.82
N ALA A 224 -12.66 -32.89 37.72
CA ALA A 224 -13.36 -32.47 36.49
C ALA A 224 -12.95 -31.06 36.05
N ALA A 225 -12.84 -30.10 36.96
CA ALA A 225 -12.39 -28.74 36.66
C ALA A 225 -10.88 -28.63 36.33
N GLU A 226 -10.08 -29.67 36.63
CA GLU A 226 -8.68 -29.76 36.18
C GLU A 226 -8.61 -30.31 34.75
N ASP A 227 -9.44 -31.30 34.42
CA ASP A 227 -9.51 -31.87 33.07
C ASP A 227 -10.18 -30.92 32.05
N ASP A 228 -11.23 -30.19 32.44
CA ASP A 228 -11.80 -29.09 31.64
C ASP A 228 -10.75 -28.02 31.33
N ARG A 229 -9.84 -27.72 32.27
CA ARG A 229 -8.73 -26.77 32.05
C ARG A 229 -7.69 -27.34 31.08
N LYS A 230 -7.27 -28.59 31.25
CA LYS A 230 -6.34 -29.26 30.30
C LYS A 230 -6.90 -29.25 28.88
N ALA A 231 -8.20 -29.54 28.72
CA ALA A 231 -8.87 -29.49 27.43
C ALA A 231 -8.87 -28.06 26.83
N ALA A 232 -9.16 -27.04 27.64
CA ALA A 232 -9.12 -25.64 27.21
C ALA A 232 -7.70 -25.18 26.83
N ASP A 233 -6.67 -25.57 27.60
CA ASP A 233 -5.27 -25.28 27.31
C ASP A 233 -4.80 -25.98 26.01
N GLU A 234 -5.21 -27.23 25.79
CA GLU A 234 -4.94 -27.96 24.54
C GLU A 234 -5.60 -27.31 23.32
N ASP A 235 -6.88 -26.94 23.40
CA ASP A 235 -7.58 -26.28 22.28
C ASP A 235 -7.07 -24.85 22.04
N GLN A 236 -6.64 -24.13 23.08
CA GLN A 236 -5.93 -22.87 22.93
C GLN A 236 -4.56 -23.06 22.24
N ALA A 237 -3.81 -24.11 22.57
CA ALA A 237 -2.55 -24.44 21.92
C ALA A 237 -2.75 -24.82 20.42
N ARG A 238 -3.74 -25.65 20.11
CA ARG A 238 -4.12 -26.03 18.74
C ARG A 238 -4.54 -24.79 17.92
N SER A 239 -5.36 -23.91 18.51
CA SER A 239 -5.78 -22.65 17.90
C SER A 239 -4.59 -21.72 17.58
N ALA A 240 -3.63 -21.62 18.52
CA ALA A 240 -2.39 -20.87 18.30
C ALA A 240 -1.51 -21.47 17.19
N GLU A 241 -1.43 -22.80 17.06
CA GLU A 241 -0.71 -23.44 15.96
C GLU A 241 -1.39 -23.19 14.60
N VAL A 242 -2.73 -23.30 14.51
CA VAL A 242 -3.48 -22.98 13.29
C VAL A 242 -3.24 -21.52 12.87
N ALA A 243 -3.34 -20.57 13.80
CA ALA A 243 -3.05 -19.16 13.51
C ALA A 243 -1.59 -18.93 13.06
N ALA A 244 -0.63 -19.71 13.58
CA ALA A 244 0.75 -19.67 13.14
C ALA A 244 0.97 -20.29 11.74
N LEU A 245 0.20 -21.32 11.38
CA LEU A 245 0.19 -21.94 10.05
C LEU A 245 -0.44 -21.02 9.01
N ASP A 246 -1.59 -20.39 9.31
CA ASP A 246 -2.23 -19.40 8.42
C ASP A 246 -1.30 -18.21 8.16
N LYS A 247 -0.61 -17.70 9.19
CA LYS A 247 0.39 -16.64 9.05
C LYS A 247 1.56 -17.06 8.15
N LYS A 248 2.03 -18.31 8.23
CA LYS A 248 3.05 -18.86 7.32
C LYS A 248 2.49 -18.97 5.89
N LEU A 249 1.28 -19.47 5.72
CA LEU A 249 0.63 -19.65 4.41
C LEU A 249 0.40 -18.31 3.69
N ALA A 250 -0.07 -17.29 4.41
CA ALA A 250 -0.18 -15.92 3.91
C ALA A 250 1.17 -15.34 3.49
N GLY A 251 2.24 -15.61 4.25
CA GLY A 251 3.61 -15.25 3.89
C GLY A 251 4.10 -15.92 2.60
N VAL A 252 3.84 -17.22 2.44
CA VAL A 252 4.16 -17.97 1.21
C VAL A 252 3.35 -17.47 0.01
N ALA A 253 2.06 -17.20 0.19
CA ALA A 253 1.21 -16.62 -0.85
C ALA A 253 1.75 -15.25 -1.31
N ALA A 254 2.07 -14.35 -0.37
CA ALA A 254 2.66 -13.04 -0.66
C ALA A 254 4.03 -13.15 -1.36
N ALA A 255 4.88 -14.09 -0.94
CA ALA A 255 6.17 -14.35 -1.59
C ALA A 255 5.98 -14.87 -3.03
N SER A 256 4.99 -15.73 -3.28
CA SER A 256 4.67 -16.23 -4.63
C SER A 256 4.14 -15.11 -5.55
N ALA A 257 3.34 -14.18 -5.02
CA ALA A 257 2.84 -13.02 -5.74
C ALA A 257 3.97 -12.05 -6.13
N ARG A 258 4.92 -11.79 -5.22
CA ARG A 258 6.12 -10.99 -5.50
C ARG A 258 6.95 -11.57 -6.65
N ARG A 259 7.27 -12.86 -6.61
CA ARG A 259 8.03 -13.53 -7.70
C ARG A 259 7.34 -13.43 -9.06
N ARG A 260 6.00 -13.60 -9.10
CA ARG A 260 5.21 -13.43 -10.34
C ARG A 260 5.30 -12.01 -10.89
N ALA A 261 5.24 -10.99 -10.02
CA ALA A 261 5.40 -9.60 -10.41
C ALA A 261 6.82 -9.28 -10.90
N GLU A 262 7.86 -9.80 -10.23
CA GLU A 262 9.26 -9.67 -10.63
C GLU A 262 9.52 -10.33 -12.00
N GLU A 263 9.03 -11.56 -12.22
CA GLU A 263 9.10 -12.24 -13.52
C GLU A 263 8.43 -11.44 -14.64
N GLU A 264 7.25 -10.87 -14.39
CA GLU A 264 6.55 -10.08 -15.41
C GLU A 264 7.27 -8.75 -15.67
N GLN A 265 7.82 -8.11 -14.63
CA GLN A 265 8.65 -6.91 -14.77
C GLN A 265 9.92 -7.20 -15.58
N ILE A 266 10.57 -8.34 -15.35
CA ILE A 266 11.72 -8.81 -16.15
C ILE A 266 11.33 -9.06 -17.61
N LYS A 267 10.20 -9.73 -17.87
CA LYS A 267 9.67 -9.97 -19.23
C LYS A 267 9.36 -8.63 -19.95
N ARG A 268 8.72 -7.68 -19.27
CA ARG A 268 8.45 -6.32 -19.78
C ARG A 268 9.74 -5.54 -20.06
N ALA A 269 10.73 -5.61 -19.17
CA ALA A 269 12.03 -4.96 -19.35
C ALA A 269 12.82 -5.54 -20.53
N GLY A 270 12.86 -6.87 -20.68
CA GLY A 270 13.51 -7.54 -21.82
C GLY A 270 12.89 -7.13 -23.17
N ALA A 271 11.56 -7.10 -23.24
CA ALA A 271 10.85 -6.62 -24.43
C ALA A 271 11.14 -5.13 -24.73
N ALA A 272 11.25 -4.28 -23.70
CA ALA A 272 11.62 -2.88 -23.85
C ALA A 272 13.05 -2.72 -24.41
N VAL A 273 14.03 -3.46 -23.88
CA VAL A 273 15.44 -3.45 -24.34
C VAL A 273 15.56 -3.92 -25.79
N GLU A 274 14.92 -5.03 -26.17
CA GLU A 274 14.94 -5.51 -27.56
C GLU A 274 14.24 -4.51 -28.51
N SER A 275 13.16 -3.83 -28.07
CA SER A 275 12.54 -2.76 -28.86
C SER A 275 13.45 -1.52 -29.04
N ALA A 276 14.29 -1.22 -28.04
CA ALA A 276 15.25 -0.11 -28.11
C ALA A 276 16.41 -0.47 -29.06
N ARG A 277 16.94 -1.70 -28.94
CA ARG A 277 17.97 -2.26 -29.82
C ARG A 277 17.54 -2.23 -31.30
N ARG A 278 16.31 -2.67 -31.60
CA ARG A 278 15.76 -2.63 -32.98
C ARG A 278 15.66 -1.21 -33.52
N ARG A 279 15.22 -0.25 -32.71
CA ARG A 279 15.18 1.18 -33.07
C ARG A 279 16.58 1.76 -33.30
N GLY A 280 17.57 1.39 -32.49
CA GLY A 280 18.96 1.78 -32.68
C GLY A 280 19.55 1.29 -34.01
N ILE A 281 19.35 0.02 -34.33
CA ILE A 281 19.79 -0.57 -35.62
C ILE A 281 19.10 0.13 -36.80
N ALA A 282 17.78 0.34 -36.73
CA ALA A 282 17.04 1.03 -37.79
C ALA A 282 17.51 2.49 -37.99
N ALA A 283 17.79 3.22 -36.91
CA ALA A 283 18.32 4.58 -36.98
C ALA A 283 19.74 4.63 -37.59
N GLN A 284 20.60 3.68 -37.26
CA GLN A 284 21.93 3.54 -37.87
C GLN A 284 21.83 3.24 -39.38
N GLN A 285 20.92 2.33 -39.78
CA GLN A 285 20.69 2.00 -41.19
C GLN A 285 20.13 3.19 -41.99
N LEU A 286 19.22 3.96 -41.40
CA LEU A 286 18.67 5.17 -42.03
C LEU A 286 19.76 6.25 -42.20
N SER A 287 20.57 6.49 -41.17
CA SER A 287 21.69 7.44 -41.23
C SER A 287 22.73 7.04 -42.30
N ALA A 288 23.08 5.75 -42.38
CA ALA A 288 24.00 5.25 -43.41
C ALA A 288 23.45 5.42 -44.83
N ARG A 289 22.14 5.23 -45.05
CA ARG A 289 21.49 5.49 -46.34
C ARG A 289 21.50 6.97 -46.69
N ALA A 290 21.12 7.85 -45.76
CA ALA A 290 21.12 9.29 -45.96
C ALA A 290 22.53 9.83 -46.30
N ALA A 291 23.58 9.31 -45.65
CA ALA A 291 24.96 9.63 -45.98
C ALA A 291 25.35 9.19 -47.41
N GLN A 292 24.99 7.97 -47.81
CA GLN A 292 25.25 7.45 -49.16
C GLN A 292 24.49 8.23 -50.25
N GLU A 293 23.26 8.62 -49.98
CA GLU A 293 22.41 9.40 -50.89
C GLU A 293 22.92 10.84 -51.03
N SER A 294 23.31 11.47 -49.91
CA SER A 294 23.95 12.80 -49.90
C SER A 294 25.23 12.82 -50.74
N ALA A 295 26.10 11.81 -50.60
CA ALA A 295 27.33 11.71 -51.40
C ALA A 295 27.04 11.65 -52.91
N ARG A 296 26.08 10.82 -53.34
CA ARG A 296 25.66 10.72 -54.75
C ARG A 296 25.04 12.01 -55.28
N LEU A 297 24.28 12.73 -54.45
CA LEU A 297 23.74 14.04 -54.79
C LEU A 297 24.85 15.10 -54.94
N GLN A 298 25.91 15.04 -54.12
CA GLN A 298 27.09 15.89 -54.27
C GLN A 298 27.88 15.58 -55.55
N GLU A 299 28.11 14.30 -55.86
CA GLU A 299 28.76 13.85 -57.11
C GLU A 299 27.99 14.34 -58.35
N ALA A 300 26.69 14.08 -58.42
CA ALA A 300 25.84 14.49 -59.54
C ALA A 300 25.69 16.03 -59.65
N SER A 301 25.69 16.75 -58.52
CA SER A 301 25.66 18.21 -58.50
C SER A 301 26.99 18.81 -59.01
N ALA A 302 28.13 18.19 -58.66
CA ALA A 302 29.44 18.61 -59.17
C ALA A 302 29.57 18.37 -60.68
N GLU A 303 29.12 17.22 -61.18
CA GLU A 303 29.08 16.91 -62.63
C GLU A 303 28.18 17.90 -63.39
N ALA A 304 26.96 18.14 -62.91
CA ALA A 304 26.04 19.12 -63.50
C ALA A 304 26.61 20.55 -63.47
N THR A 305 27.31 20.94 -62.40
CA THR A 305 27.97 22.25 -62.28
C THR A 305 29.13 22.38 -63.27
N ALA A 306 29.93 21.32 -63.46
CA ALA A 306 31.02 21.30 -64.43
C ALA A 306 30.48 21.48 -65.86
N ILE A 307 29.49 20.67 -66.26
CA ILE A 307 28.84 20.77 -67.59
C ILE A 307 28.23 22.16 -67.80
N SER A 308 27.54 22.70 -66.79
CA SER A 308 26.97 24.06 -66.84
C SER A 308 28.05 25.14 -67.01
N THR A 309 29.21 24.96 -66.37
CA THR A 309 30.35 25.91 -66.46
C THR A 309 31.04 25.83 -67.82
N ASP A 310 31.24 24.62 -68.36
CA ASP A 310 31.77 24.41 -69.71
C ASP A 310 30.84 25.03 -70.77
N CYS A 311 29.54 24.72 -70.73
CA CYS A 311 28.57 25.30 -71.66
C CYS A 311 28.45 26.82 -71.54
N GLN A 312 28.56 27.40 -70.34
CA GLN A 312 28.55 28.85 -70.16
C GLN A 312 29.82 29.50 -70.73
N ARG A 313 31.00 28.92 -70.51
CA ARG A 313 32.25 29.42 -71.12
C ARG A 313 32.16 29.42 -72.65
N ASP A 314 31.72 28.31 -73.23
CA ASP A 314 31.65 28.17 -74.69
C ASP A 314 30.61 29.14 -75.29
N LEU A 315 29.54 29.46 -74.55
CA LEU A 315 28.58 30.52 -74.89
C LEU A 315 29.16 31.93 -74.75
N ASP A 316 29.93 32.18 -73.69
CA ASP A 316 30.60 33.47 -73.41
C ASP A 316 31.73 33.77 -74.43
N GLU A 317 32.32 32.74 -75.06
CA GLU A 317 33.24 32.90 -76.20
C GLU A 317 32.49 33.15 -77.52
N ALA A 318 31.38 32.44 -77.77
CA ALA A 318 30.63 32.54 -79.02
C ALA A 318 29.79 33.82 -79.16
N LEU A 319 29.11 34.27 -78.09
CA LEU A 319 28.20 35.41 -78.14
C LEU A 319 28.88 36.73 -78.55
N PRO A 320 30.07 37.11 -78.02
CA PRO A 320 30.74 38.35 -78.42
C PRO A 320 31.02 38.40 -79.93
N GLU A 321 31.52 37.31 -80.52
CA GLU A 321 31.85 37.28 -81.94
C GLU A 321 30.60 37.22 -82.83
N TYR A 322 29.51 36.58 -82.37
CA TYR A 322 28.21 36.71 -83.00
C TYR A 322 27.71 38.16 -83.03
N TYR A 323 27.72 38.87 -81.89
CA TYR A 323 27.29 40.27 -81.83
C TYR A 323 28.23 41.20 -82.62
N ASN A 324 29.54 40.96 -82.60
CA ASN A 324 30.51 41.71 -83.42
C ASN A 324 30.23 41.50 -84.91
N ALA A 325 29.94 40.28 -85.34
CA ALA A 325 29.62 39.95 -86.73
C ALA A 325 28.30 40.58 -87.20
N ILE A 326 27.23 40.51 -86.40
CA ILE A 326 25.95 41.18 -86.71
C ILE A 326 26.13 42.69 -86.76
N LYS A 327 26.84 43.29 -85.80
CA LYS A 327 27.16 44.74 -85.80
C LYS A 327 28.01 45.16 -87.01
N SER A 328 28.92 44.30 -87.47
CA SER A 328 29.71 44.51 -88.69
C SER A 328 28.85 44.43 -89.95
N LEU A 329 27.81 43.57 -89.95
CA LEU A 329 26.80 43.48 -91.01
C LEU A 329 25.76 44.63 -90.95
N ASP A 330 25.52 45.22 -89.78
CA ASP A 330 24.75 46.46 -89.61
C ASP A 330 25.48 47.70 -90.15
N ALA A 331 26.82 47.70 -90.13
CA ALA A 331 27.64 48.78 -90.64
C ALA A 331 27.82 48.75 -92.18
N LEU A 332 27.29 47.76 -92.89
CA LEU A 332 27.33 47.69 -94.36
C LEU A 332 26.17 48.45 -95.00
N ASP A 333 26.51 49.36 -95.89
CA ASP A 333 25.58 50.17 -96.66
C ASP A 333 25.30 49.52 -98.03
N LYS A 334 24.21 49.93 -98.69
CA LYS A 334 23.89 49.42 -100.05
C LYS A 334 24.99 49.74 -101.08
N LYS A 335 25.83 50.74 -100.81
CA LYS A 335 26.98 51.13 -101.64
C LYS A 335 28.07 50.06 -101.61
N ASP A 336 28.45 49.58 -100.44
CA ASP A 336 29.55 48.62 -100.27
C ASP A 336 29.24 47.28 -100.99
N ILE A 337 27.98 46.84 -100.90
CA ILE A 337 27.49 45.66 -101.65
C ILE A 337 27.44 45.92 -103.17
N SER A 338 27.17 47.17 -103.60
CA SER A 338 27.23 47.55 -105.01
C SER A 338 28.65 47.55 -105.56
N GLU A 339 29.65 47.95 -104.76
CA GLU A 339 31.07 47.87 -105.12
C GLU A 339 31.54 46.41 -105.29
N VAL A 340 31.20 45.52 -104.34
CA VAL A 340 31.51 44.08 -104.46
C VAL A 340 30.80 43.47 -105.68
N LYS A 341 29.57 43.87 -105.98
CA LYS A 341 28.83 43.44 -107.16
C LYS A 341 29.42 43.97 -108.48
N ALA A 342 30.10 45.12 -108.47
CA ALA A 342 30.69 45.74 -109.64
C ALA A 342 31.94 45.01 -110.18
N PHE A 343 32.55 44.10 -109.41
CA PHE A 343 33.66 43.29 -109.90
C PHE A 343 33.28 42.49 -111.15
N ALA A 344 33.92 42.77 -112.29
CA ALA A 344 33.72 42.02 -113.53
C ALA A 344 34.13 40.55 -113.34
N LYS A 345 35.36 40.34 -112.86
CA LYS A 345 35.88 39.07 -112.33
C LYS A 345 36.14 39.26 -110.82
N PRO A 346 35.69 38.35 -109.94
CA PRO A 346 35.87 38.52 -108.50
C PRO A 346 37.34 38.28 -108.11
N PRO A 347 37.85 38.98 -107.07
CA PRO A 347 39.05 38.54 -106.37
C PRO A 347 38.83 37.17 -105.71
N PRO A 348 39.81 36.24 -105.69
CA PRO A 348 39.60 34.88 -105.19
C PRO A 348 39.07 34.79 -103.75
N LEU A 349 39.51 35.68 -102.85
CA LEU A 349 39.00 35.72 -101.47
C LEU A 349 37.52 36.14 -101.40
N VAL A 350 37.11 37.09 -102.23
CA VAL A 350 35.73 37.60 -102.31
C VAL A 350 34.80 36.51 -102.89
N GLU A 351 35.28 35.76 -103.89
CA GLU A 351 34.57 34.62 -104.46
C GLU A 351 34.36 33.50 -103.42
N VAL A 352 35.38 33.17 -102.62
CA VAL A 352 35.28 32.16 -101.55
C VAL A 352 34.32 32.61 -100.44
N VAL A 353 34.37 33.87 -100.00
CA VAL A 353 33.43 34.41 -98.99
C VAL A 353 31.99 34.36 -99.49
N LEU A 354 31.72 34.84 -100.71
CA LEU A 354 30.35 34.83 -101.24
C LEU A 354 29.85 33.43 -101.61
N SER A 355 30.75 32.49 -101.94
CA SER A 355 30.38 31.07 -102.07
C SER A 355 29.92 30.48 -100.74
N ALA A 356 30.57 30.84 -99.63
CA ALA A 356 30.17 30.40 -98.29
C ALA A 356 28.87 31.08 -97.79
N VAL A 357 28.63 32.36 -98.14
CA VAL A 357 27.32 33.01 -97.94
C VAL A 357 26.22 32.31 -98.76
N CYS A 358 26.49 31.99 -100.03
CA CYS A 358 25.54 31.25 -100.89
C CYS A 358 25.20 29.87 -100.30
N LEU A 359 26.20 29.16 -99.77
CA LEU A 359 26.04 27.89 -99.09
C LEU A 359 25.10 28.00 -97.88
N LEU A 360 25.29 29.01 -97.01
CA LEU A 360 24.40 29.25 -95.86
C LEU A 360 22.96 29.59 -96.29
N LEU A 361 22.80 30.41 -97.33
CA LEU A 361 21.50 30.72 -97.94
C LEU A 361 20.87 29.55 -98.73
N GLY A 362 21.52 28.38 -98.80
CA GLY A 362 21.03 27.19 -99.49
C GLY A 362 21.00 27.31 -101.02
N VAL A 363 21.64 28.33 -101.60
CA VAL A 363 21.72 28.56 -103.04
C VAL A 363 23.04 28.04 -103.62
N LYS A 364 23.16 28.04 -104.96
CA LYS A 364 24.32 27.43 -105.63
C LYS A 364 25.60 28.25 -105.37
N GLU A 365 26.65 27.54 -104.96
CA GLU A 365 28.03 28.01 -104.73
C GLU A 365 28.68 28.51 -106.04
N THR A 366 28.20 29.64 -106.58
CA THR A 366 28.60 30.20 -107.90
C THR A 366 28.48 31.72 -107.94
N TRP A 367 29.45 32.39 -108.57
CA TRP A 367 29.53 33.86 -108.66
C TRP A 367 28.29 34.54 -109.25
N ASP A 368 27.65 33.95 -110.26
CA ASP A 368 26.46 34.54 -110.89
C ASP A 368 25.25 34.54 -109.96
N GLU A 369 25.07 33.48 -109.17
CA GLU A 369 24.03 33.41 -108.16
C GLU A 369 24.36 34.35 -106.98
N ALA A 370 25.63 34.47 -106.57
CA ALA A 370 26.06 35.47 -105.60
C ALA A 370 25.76 36.91 -106.06
N LYS A 371 26.04 37.25 -107.32
CA LYS A 371 25.70 38.55 -107.94
C LYS A 371 24.19 38.82 -107.99
N LYS A 372 23.38 37.75 -108.12
CA LYS A 372 21.92 37.80 -108.06
C LYS A 372 21.43 38.04 -106.63
N GLN A 373 21.95 37.32 -105.63
CA GLN A 373 21.62 37.53 -104.21
C GLN A 373 22.02 38.94 -103.73
N MET A 374 23.24 39.41 -104.03
CA MET A 374 23.67 40.81 -103.81
C MET A 374 22.86 41.85 -104.63
N GLY A 375 21.93 41.42 -105.49
CA GLY A 375 20.98 42.29 -106.18
C GLY A 375 19.68 42.52 -105.45
N ASP A 376 19.34 41.68 -104.47
CA ASP A 376 18.10 41.83 -103.69
C ASP A 376 18.26 43.00 -102.70
N PRO A 377 17.37 44.01 -102.69
CA PRO A 377 17.38 45.05 -101.65
C PRO A 377 17.26 44.50 -100.22
N LYS A 378 16.77 43.27 -100.03
CA LYS A 378 16.66 42.57 -98.74
C LYS A 378 17.86 41.69 -98.39
N PHE A 379 18.93 41.65 -99.21
CA PHE A 379 20.08 40.77 -98.97
C PHE A 379 20.70 40.91 -97.56
N LEU A 380 20.91 42.15 -97.09
CA LEU A 380 21.42 42.40 -95.74
C LEU A 380 20.39 42.11 -94.63
N GLU A 381 19.09 42.19 -94.93
CA GLU A 381 18.00 41.86 -94.02
C GLU A 381 17.89 40.35 -93.80
N SER A 382 18.01 39.54 -94.86
CA SER A 382 17.94 38.08 -94.79
C SER A 382 19.15 37.44 -94.09
N LEU A 383 20.34 38.05 -94.19
CA LEU A 383 21.53 37.61 -93.45
C LEU A 383 21.40 37.90 -91.93
N LYS A 384 20.81 39.03 -91.54
CA LYS A 384 20.56 39.36 -90.11
C LYS A 384 19.49 38.46 -89.51
N ASN A 385 18.40 38.23 -90.26
CA ASN A 385 17.27 37.39 -89.86
C ASN A 385 17.49 35.90 -90.17
N TYR A 386 18.73 35.44 -90.33
CA TYR A 386 19.06 34.05 -90.64
C TYR A 386 18.79 33.11 -89.46
N ASP A 387 18.13 31.99 -89.75
CA ASP A 387 17.82 30.92 -88.80
C ASP A 387 19.09 30.13 -88.45
N LYS A 388 19.53 30.25 -87.19
CA LYS A 388 20.71 29.58 -86.65
C LYS A 388 20.45 28.10 -86.31
N ASP A 389 19.22 27.76 -85.91
CA ASP A 389 18.87 26.41 -85.48
C ASP A 389 18.79 25.44 -86.67
N ALA A 390 18.58 25.97 -87.88
CA ALA A 390 18.76 25.26 -89.15
C ALA A 390 20.18 24.68 -89.34
N LEU A 391 21.23 25.31 -88.80
CA LEU A 391 22.61 24.82 -88.89
C LEU A 391 22.87 23.65 -87.95
N ALA A 392 22.36 23.71 -86.73
CA ALA A 392 22.39 22.58 -85.79
C ALA A 392 21.64 21.35 -86.34
N THR A 393 20.54 21.59 -87.05
CA THR A 393 19.70 20.54 -87.65
C THR A 393 20.32 19.90 -88.91
N ASN A 394 21.22 20.60 -89.62
CA ASN A 394 21.72 20.17 -90.93
C ASN A 394 23.24 19.91 -90.95
N ALA A 395 23.66 18.78 -90.35
CA ALA A 395 25.06 18.36 -90.30
C ALA A 395 25.79 18.30 -91.66
N LYS A 396 25.08 18.16 -92.79
CA LYS A 396 25.69 18.22 -94.14
C LYS A 396 26.11 19.64 -94.54
N LEU A 397 25.35 20.64 -94.11
CA LEU A 397 25.66 22.06 -94.30
C LEU A 397 26.85 22.46 -93.43
N THR A 398 26.82 22.12 -92.14
CA THR A 398 27.93 22.35 -91.18
C THR A 398 29.23 21.68 -91.65
N ALA A 399 29.17 20.43 -92.14
CA ALA A 399 30.34 19.72 -92.65
C ALA A 399 30.88 20.26 -93.99
N LYS A 400 30.10 21.04 -94.74
CA LYS A 400 30.61 21.86 -95.86
C LYS A 400 31.24 23.15 -95.33
N LEU A 401 30.54 23.89 -94.47
CA LEU A 401 30.97 25.18 -93.91
C LEU A 401 32.34 25.07 -93.22
N GLN A 402 32.54 24.02 -92.43
CA GLN A 402 33.81 23.67 -91.78
C GLN A 402 35.00 23.50 -92.75
N LYS A 403 34.78 23.26 -94.05
CA LYS A 403 35.87 23.24 -95.05
C LYS A 403 36.34 24.64 -95.45
N TYR A 404 35.48 25.65 -95.33
CA TYR A 404 35.84 27.06 -95.54
C TYR A 404 36.56 27.61 -94.29
N MET A 405 36.02 27.34 -93.09
CA MET A 405 36.61 27.80 -91.82
C MET A 405 38.03 27.28 -91.57
N LYS A 406 38.38 26.11 -92.13
CA LYS A 406 39.72 25.48 -92.05
C LYS A 406 40.74 26.02 -93.05
N ARG A 407 40.39 27.00 -93.90
CA ARG A 407 41.35 27.68 -94.79
C ARG A 407 41.99 28.85 -94.06
N GLU A 408 43.31 28.92 -94.09
CA GLU A 408 44.09 30.05 -93.56
C GLU A 408 43.73 31.38 -94.27
N ASP A 409 43.33 31.30 -95.54
CA ASP A 409 42.78 32.42 -96.32
C ASP A 409 41.50 33.04 -95.71
N PHE A 410 40.72 32.25 -94.98
CA PHE A 410 39.34 32.55 -94.60
C PHE A 410 39.26 33.25 -93.24
N VAL A 411 40.03 34.33 -93.09
CA VAL A 411 40.14 35.12 -91.86
C VAL A 411 39.76 36.58 -92.16
N PRO A 412 38.92 37.25 -91.36
CA PRO A 412 38.45 38.60 -91.66
C PRO A 412 39.58 39.60 -91.94
N GLU A 413 40.65 39.63 -91.14
CA GLU A 413 41.81 40.51 -91.34
C GLU A 413 42.64 40.21 -92.60
N VAL A 414 42.50 39.02 -93.21
CA VAL A 414 43.09 38.72 -94.53
C VAL A 414 42.18 39.26 -95.64
N VAL A 415 40.87 38.99 -95.55
CA VAL A 415 39.87 39.43 -96.55
C VAL A 415 39.74 40.96 -96.61
N LYS A 416 39.85 41.64 -95.46
CA LYS A 416 39.83 43.11 -95.29
C LYS A 416 40.83 43.85 -96.19
N LYS A 417 41.96 43.21 -96.53
CA LYS A 417 42.99 43.76 -97.44
C LYS A 417 42.53 43.84 -98.90
N VAL A 418 41.43 43.16 -99.24
CA VAL A 418 40.83 43.12 -100.59
C VAL A 418 39.49 43.86 -100.64
N SER A 419 38.65 43.74 -99.60
CA SER A 419 37.41 44.51 -99.47
C SER A 419 36.91 44.53 -98.02
N SER A 420 36.53 45.71 -97.52
CA SER A 420 35.90 45.87 -96.20
C SER A 420 34.52 45.20 -96.15
N ALA A 421 33.74 45.26 -97.23
CA ALA A 421 32.45 44.56 -97.33
C ALA A 421 32.60 43.04 -97.25
N ALA A 422 33.62 42.48 -97.91
CA ALA A 422 33.92 41.07 -97.83
C ALA A 422 34.45 40.66 -96.43
N MET A 423 35.10 41.56 -95.68
CA MET A 423 35.46 41.30 -94.28
C MET A 423 34.21 41.08 -93.43
N SER A 424 33.23 41.99 -93.48
CA SER A 424 32.00 41.90 -92.68
C SER A 424 31.19 40.63 -93.02
N LEU A 425 31.09 40.29 -94.31
CA LEU A 425 30.48 39.03 -94.74
C LEU A 425 31.28 37.80 -94.26
N CYS A 426 32.61 37.81 -94.33
CA CYS A 426 33.47 36.74 -93.80
C CYS A 426 33.30 36.55 -92.29
N MET A 427 33.18 37.66 -91.54
CA MET A 427 32.95 37.64 -90.10
C MET A 427 31.59 37.03 -89.75
N TRP A 428 30.53 37.39 -90.49
CA TRP A 428 29.19 36.79 -90.38
C TRP A 428 29.19 35.29 -90.66
N VAL A 429 29.84 34.83 -91.75
CA VAL A 429 29.96 33.40 -92.08
C VAL A 429 30.75 32.60 -91.03
N ARG A 430 31.61 33.25 -90.23
CA ARG A 430 32.42 32.59 -89.20
C ARG A 430 31.78 32.53 -87.81
N ALA A 431 30.72 33.32 -87.57
CA ALA A 431 30.00 33.37 -86.31
C ALA A 431 28.60 32.70 -86.39
N MET A 432 28.32 32.02 -87.51
CA MET A 432 27.16 31.16 -87.77
C MET A 432 27.64 29.70 -87.88
#